data_AF-A0A0K0DNG9-F1
#
_entry.id   AF-A0A0K0DNG9-F1
#
_cell.length_a   1.000
_cell.length_b   1.000
_cell.length_c   1.000
_cell.angle_alpha   90.00
_cell.angle_beta   90.00
_cell.angle_gamma   90.00
#
_symmetry.space_group_name_H-M   'P 1'
#
loop_
_entity.id
_entity.type
_entity.pdbx_description
1 polymer ?
#
loop_
_entity_poly.entity_id
_entity_poly.type
_entity_poly.pdbx_seq_one_letter_code
_entity_poly.pdbx_strand_id
1 'polypeptide(L)'
;LGTIIFRTAVIISAAVHARDRIPFPQEDPNLQFLCRGSLSDYAACQCKEDEGEVACINAQFVDTDVFINLNANYKSLKKVTFHGNNFQDLPSTSLFGAVSHSRLHTLNISANYIGLLTLSVI
;
A
#
# COMPACT_ATOMS: atom_id res chain seq x y z
N LEU A 1 -20.74 46.80 70.06
CA LEU A 1 -19.60 46.06 69.47
C LEU A 1 -20.04 44.62 69.29
N GLY A 2 -19.95 44.07 68.07
CA GLY A 2 -20.11 42.64 67.81
C GLY A 2 -21.45 42.22 67.20
N THR A 3 -21.44 41.86 65.91
CA THR A 3 -21.79 40.52 65.40
C THR A 3 -21.46 40.53 63.90
N ILE A 4 -20.31 39.95 63.51
CA ILE A 4 -19.95 39.74 62.10
C ILE A 4 -20.45 38.34 61.73
N ILE A 5 -21.41 38.27 60.83
CA ILE A 5 -21.97 37.02 60.31
C ILE A 5 -21.04 36.52 59.19
N PHE A 6 -20.20 35.54 59.49
CA PHE A 6 -19.42 34.83 58.48
C PHE A 6 -20.34 33.88 57.70
N ARG A 7 -20.63 34.22 56.43
CA ARG A 7 -21.31 33.31 55.50
C ARG A 7 -20.30 32.33 54.94
N THR A 8 -20.33 31.09 55.43
CA THR A 8 -19.53 29.98 54.89
C THR A 8 -20.07 29.59 53.52
N ALA A 9 -19.27 29.75 52.47
CA ALA A 9 -19.58 29.25 51.13
C ALA A 9 -19.20 27.76 51.05
N VAL A 10 -20.17 26.91 50.73
CA VAL A 10 -19.95 25.47 50.49
C VAL A 10 -19.59 25.30 49.02
N ILE A 11 -18.36 24.86 48.72
CA ILE A 11 -17.94 24.50 47.37
C ILE A 11 -18.19 23.00 47.18
N ILE A 12 -19.22 22.65 46.41
CA ILE A 12 -19.50 21.26 46.04
C ILE A 12 -18.64 20.94 44.81
N SER A 13 -17.54 20.22 45.01
CA SER A 13 -16.73 19.71 43.90
C SER A 13 -17.33 18.40 43.39
N ALA A 14 -17.91 18.40 42.19
CA ALA A 14 -18.33 17.18 41.51
C ALA A 14 -17.10 16.52 40.86
N ALA A 15 -16.71 15.34 41.33
CA ALA A 15 -15.66 14.55 40.71
C ALA A 15 -16.21 13.89 39.43
N VAL A 16 -15.76 14.35 38.26
CA VAL A 16 -15.97 13.64 36.99
C VAL A 16 -15.07 12.40 37.01
N HIS A 17 -15.67 11.23 37.12
CA HIS A 17 -14.97 9.95 37.01
C HIS A 17 -14.54 9.77 35.55
N ALA A 18 -13.29 10.10 35.23
CA ALA A 18 -12.69 9.81 33.93
C ALA A 18 -12.55 8.28 33.81
N ARG A 19 -13.40 7.69 32.97
CA ARG A 19 -13.34 6.26 32.65
C ARG A 19 -12.23 6.09 31.61
N ASP A 20 -11.07 5.60 32.03
CA ASP A 20 -9.98 5.22 31.12
C ASP A 20 -10.50 4.17 30.12
N ARG A 21 -10.70 4.59 28.88
CA ARG A 21 -10.93 3.69 27.75
C ARG A 21 -9.57 3.16 27.35
N ILE A 22 -9.28 1.90 27.66
CA ILE A 22 -8.14 1.17 27.08
C ILE A 22 -8.37 1.16 25.56
N PRO A 23 -7.53 1.81 24.74
CA PRO A 23 -7.61 1.65 23.30
C PRO A 23 -7.13 0.21 23.02
N PHE A 24 -8.02 -0.66 22.56
CA PHE A 24 -7.57 -1.85 21.85
C PHE A 24 -6.67 -1.38 20.71
N PRO A 25 -5.48 -1.97 20.48
CA PRO A 25 -4.73 -1.68 19.28
C PRO A 25 -5.60 -2.10 18.10
N GLN A 26 -6.24 -1.14 17.44
CA GLN A 26 -6.86 -1.37 16.14
C GLN A 26 -5.70 -1.47 15.16
N GLU A 27 -5.26 -2.71 14.90
CA GLU A 27 -4.34 -2.98 13.80
C GLU A 27 -5.05 -2.58 12.50
N ASP A 28 -4.43 -1.70 11.72
CA ASP A 28 -5.00 -1.25 10.45
C ASP A 28 -5.00 -2.46 9.50
N PRO A 29 -6.19 -2.95 9.06
CA PRO A 29 -6.27 -4.11 8.19
C PRO A 29 -5.58 -3.91 6.85
N ASN A 30 -5.22 -2.66 6.49
CA ASN A 30 -4.48 -2.38 5.27
C ASN A 30 -2.98 -2.68 5.38
N LEU A 31 -2.43 -2.88 6.58
CA LEU A 31 -1.02 -3.20 6.78
C LEU A 31 -0.62 -4.51 6.10
N GLN A 32 -1.56 -5.46 5.96
CA GLN A 32 -1.32 -6.72 5.26
C GLN A 32 -1.15 -6.59 3.73
N PHE A 33 -1.49 -5.41 3.17
CA PHE A 33 -1.36 -5.12 1.74
C PHE A 33 -0.15 -4.24 1.43
N LEU A 34 0.66 -3.90 2.44
CA LEU A 34 1.82 -3.05 2.24
C LEU A 34 2.91 -3.82 1.48
N CYS A 35 3.41 -3.18 0.42
CA CYS A 35 4.50 -3.74 -0.37
C CYS A 35 5.86 -3.57 0.31
N ARG A 36 6.80 -4.46 0.00
CA ARG A 36 8.20 -4.43 0.47
C ARG A 36 9.15 -4.06 -0.66
N GLY A 37 10.34 -3.61 -0.28
CA GLY A 37 11.42 -3.26 -1.20
C GLY A 37 11.01 -2.12 -2.12
N SER A 38 11.36 -2.18 -3.40
CA SER A 38 11.12 -1.07 -4.34
C SER A 38 9.64 -0.70 -4.49
N LEU A 39 8.70 -1.56 -4.14
CA LEU A 39 7.27 -1.25 -4.22
C LEU A 39 6.71 -0.56 -2.96
N SER A 40 7.47 -0.48 -1.85
CA SER A 40 6.98 0.14 -0.60
C SER A 40 6.66 1.62 -0.75
N ASP A 41 7.32 2.29 -1.69
CA ASP A 41 7.20 3.74 -1.91
C ASP A 41 5.97 4.10 -2.77
N TYR A 42 5.27 3.09 -3.30
CA TYR A 42 4.16 3.25 -4.23
C TYR A 42 2.82 2.94 -3.55
N ALA A 43 2.14 3.97 -3.05
CA ALA A 43 0.82 3.83 -2.40
C ALA A 43 -0.27 3.24 -3.32
N ALA A 44 -0.07 3.29 -4.64
CA ALA A 44 -0.96 2.68 -5.62
C ALA A 44 -0.76 1.16 -5.78
N CYS A 45 0.24 0.59 -5.11
CA CYS A 45 0.51 -0.83 -5.09
C CYS A 45 -0.05 -1.48 -3.83
N GLN A 46 -0.63 -2.67 -4.02
CA GLN A 46 -1.11 -3.56 -2.98
C GLN A 46 -0.44 -4.92 -3.17
N CYS A 47 0.13 -5.44 -2.08
CA CYS A 47 0.89 -6.67 -2.09
C CYS A 47 0.38 -7.62 -1.02
N LYS A 48 -0.15 -8.77 -1.44
CA LYS A 48 -0.48 -9.88 -0.54
C LYS A 48 0.60 -10.94 -0.64
N GLU A 49 1.63 -10.80 0.19
CA GLU A 49 2.80 -11.67 0.15
C GLU A 49 2.44 -13.14 0.37
N ASP A 50 1.59 -13.43 1.36
CA ASP A 50 1.18 -14.80 1.70
C ASP A 50 0.38 -15.48 0.58
N GLU A 51 -0.40 -14.70 -0.17
CA GLU A 51 -1.15 -15.19 -1.32
C GLU A 51 -0.28 -15.25 -2.59
N GLY A 52 0.85 -14.52 -2.63
CA GLY A 52 1.71 -14.36 -3.79
C GLY A 52 1.13 -13.40 -4.83
N GLU A 53 0.40 -12.37 -4.38
CA GLU A 53 -0.25 -11.39 -5.26
C GLU A 53 0.38 -10.01 -5.15
N VAL A 54 0.62 -9.39 -6.31
CA VAL A 54 1.07 -8.00 -6.43
C VAL A 54 0.17 -7.29 -7.42
N ALA A 55 -0.38 -6.13 -7.03
CA ALA A 55 -1.24 -5.33 -7.87
C ALA A 55 -0.87 -3.85 -7.76
N CYS A 56 -0.46 -3.24 -8.88
CA CYS A 56 -0.19 -1.82 -9.01
C CYS A 56 -1.09 -1.24 -10.11
N ILE A 57 -2.11 -0.48 -9.71
CA ILE A 57 -3.14 0.05 -10.63
C ILE A 57 -2.95 1.55 -10.79
N ASN A 58 -2.80 2.02 -12.03
CA ASN A 58 -2.56 3.44 -12.33
C ASN A 58 -1.36 4.02 -11.55
N ALA A 59 -0.33 3.20 -11.33
CA ALA A 59 0.84 3.55 -10.54
C ALA A 59 1.92 4.31 -11.35
N GLN A 60 1.63 4.61 -12.63
CA GLN A 60 2.45 5.40 -13.53
C GLN A 60 3.82 4.78 -13.87
N PHE A 61 3.98 3.47 -13.70
CA PHE A 61 5.22 2.80 -14.10
C PHE A 61 5.45 2.92 -15.61
N VAL A 62 6.64 3.35 -16.01
CA VAL A 62 7.07 3.46 -17.41
C VAL A 62 8.03 2.32 -17.76
N ASP A 63 8.89 1.93 -16.82
CA ASP A 63 9.95 0.96 -17.01
C ASP A 63 9.53 -0.46 -16.58
N THR A 64 9.84 -1.45 -17.42
CA THR A 64 9.60 -2.88 -17.14
C THR A 64 10.55 -3.49 -16.10
N ASP A 65 11.60 -2.80 -15.67
CA ASP A 65 12.51 -3.25 -14.62
C ASP A 65 11.79 -3.49 -13.28
N VAL A 66 10.61 -2.89 -13.09
CA VAL A 66 9.75 -3.19 -11.93
C VAL A 66 9.42 -4.67 -11.81
N PHE A 67 9.29 -5.41 -12.91
CA PHE A 67 9.03 -6.85 -12.90
C PHE A 67 10.23 -7.64 -12.37
N ILE A 68 11.46 -7.23 -12.72
CA ILE A 68 12.69 -7.83 -12.20
C ILE A 68 12.82 -7.53 -10.70
N ASN A 69 12.47 -6.32 -10.27
CA ASN A 69 12.53 -5.94 -8.86
C ASN A 69 11.59 -6.76 -7.97
N LEU A 70 10.49 -7.30 -8.51
CA LEU A 70 9.63 -8.22 -7.77
C LEU A 70 10.39 -9.47 -7.31
N ASN A 71 11.37 -9.94 -8.09
CA ASN A 71 12.13 -11.13 -7.76
C ASN A 71 12.89 -11.02 -6.43
N ALA A 72 13.22 -9.81 -5.97
CA ALA A 72 13.94 -9.59 -4.73
C ALA A 72 13.09 -9.98 -3.51
N ASN A 73 11.82 -9.55 -3.49
CA ASN A 73 10.95 -9.63 -2.31
C ASN A 73 9.79 -10.63 -2.47
N TYR A 74 9.43 -11.00 -3.70
CA TYR A 74 8.28 -11.85 -4.00
C TYR A 74 8.74 -13.14 -4.70
N LYS A 75 9.21 -14.12 -3.91
CA LYS A 75 9.79 -15.38 -4.43
C LYS A 75 8.78 -16.38 -4.98
N SER A 76 7.49 -16.12 -4.78
CA SER A 76 6.46 -17.12 -5.00
C SER A 76 5.19 -16.52 -5.60
N LEU A 77 5.37 -15.72 -6.65
CA LEU A 77 4.29 -15.03 -7.33
C LEU A 77 3.28 -16.02 -7.95
N LYS A 78 2.00 -15.70 -7.80
CA LYS A 78 0.86 -16.39 -8.42
C LYS A 78 0.08 -15.45 -9.34
N LYS A 79 -0.07 -14.20 -8.92
CA LYS A 79 -0.80 -13.15 -9.65
C LYS A 79 -0.04 -11.83 -9.61
N VAL A 80 0.25 -11.30 -10.79
CA VAL A 80 0.88 -9.99 -10.97
C VAL A 80 -0.02 -9.12 -11.82
N THR A 81 -0.37 -7.94 -11.32
CA THR A 81 -1.20 -6.96 -12.04
C THR A 81 -0.50 -5.62 -12.09
N PHE A 82 -0.21 -5.15 -13.30
CA PHE A 82 0.21 -3.78 -13.60
C PHE A 82 -0.75 -3.18 -14.64
N HIS A 83 -1.99 -2.94 -14.22
CA HIS A 83 -3.03 -2.40 -15.08
C HIS A 83 -3.02 -0.87 -15.08
N GLY A 84 -3.19 -0.26 -16.26
CA GLY A 84 -3.30 1.20 -16.35
C GLY A 84 -1.98 1.94 -16.13
N ASN A 85 -0.84 1.30 -16.38
CA ASN A 85 0.47 1.95 -16.27
C ASN A 85 0.90 2.49 -17.65
N ASN A 86 2.14 2.99 -17.73
CA ASN A 86 2.69 3.67 -18.89
C ASN A 86 3.73 2.82 -19.64
N PHE A 87 3.67 1.48 -19.55
CA PHE A 87 4.60 0.62 -20.29
C PHE A 87 4.40 0.77 -21.80
N GLN A 88 5.47 1.05 -22.52
CA GLN A 88 5.45 1.25 -23.99
C GLN A 88 6.04 0.06 -24.72
N ASP A 89 7.09 -0.53 -24.16
CA ASP A 89 7.79 -1.67 -24.70
C ASP A 89 7.85 -2.81 -23.69
N LEU A 90 7.94 -4.03 -24.21
CA LEU A 90 8.30 -5.21 -23.43
C LEU A 90 9.72 -5.63 -23.80
N PRO A 91 10.51 -6.15 -22.85
CA PRO A 91 11.83 -6.65 -23.17
C PRO A 91 11.74 -7.79 -24.19
N SER A 92 12.74 -7.90 -25.06
CA SER A 92 12.90 -9.05 -25.96
C SER A 92 13.28 -10.34 -25.22
N THR A 93 13.61 -10.23 -23.93
CA THR A 93 13.90 -11.31 -22.99
C THR A 93 12.74 -11.57 -22.03
N SER A 94 12.91 -12.51 -21.11
CA SER A 94 11.94 -12.75 -20.02
C SER A 94 11.66 -11.47 -19.21
N LEU A 95 10.38 -11.20 -18.97
CA LEU A 95 9.90 -10.05 -18.18
C LEU A 95 10.41 -10.07 -16.73
N PHE A 96 10.65 -11.27 -16.18
CA PHE A 96 11.19 -11.46 -14.83
C PHE A 96 12.69 -11.76 -14.84
N GLY A 97 13.40 -11.48 -15.95
CA GLY A 97 14.80 -11.81 -16.12
C GLY A 97 15.04 -13.33 -16.04
N ALA A 98 16.13 -13.73 -15.37
CA ALA A 98 16.52 -15.15 -15.26
C ALA A 98 15.66 -15.96 -14.27
N VAL A 99 14.79 -15.32 -13.49
CA VAL A 99 13.96 -16.00 -12.49
C VAL A 99 12.71 -16.57 -13.15
N SER A 100 12.46 -17.86 -12.92
CA SER A 100 11.25 -18.54 -13.36
C SER A 100 10.23 -18.59 -12.22
N HIS A 101 9.02 -18.09 -12.46
CA HIS A 101 7.90 -18.18 -11.52
C HIS A 101 6.96 -19.30 -11.91
N SER A 102 7.28 -20.54 -11.55
CA SER A 102 6.50 -21.74 -11.93
C SER A 102 5.05 -21.76 -11.43
N ARG A 103 4.72 -20.92 -10.44
CA ARG A 103 3.37 -20.80 -9.86
C ARG A 103 2.58 -19.60 -10.41
N LEU A 104 3.20 -18.74 -11.21
CA LEU A 104 2.55 -17.57 -11.77
C LEU A 104 1.55 -18.02 -12.83
N HIS A 105 0.27 -17.87 -12.54
CA HIS A 105 -0.83 -18.24 -13.45
C HIS A 105 -1.61 -17.03 -13.97
N THR A 106 -1.38 -15.84 -13.39
CA THR A 106 -2.02 -14.61 -13.86
C THR A 106 -0.99 -13.49 -13.97
N LEU A 107 -0.81 -13.00 -15.21
CA LEU A 107 -0.10 -11.77 -15.51
C LEU A 107 -1.07 -10.82 -16.23
N ASN A 108 -1.45 -9.74 -15.56
CA ASN A 108 -2.32 -8.73 -16.12
C ASN A 108 -1.55 -7.43 -16.32
N ILE A 109 -1.22 -7.14 -17.57
CA ILE A 109 -0.57 -5.90 -18.03
C ILE A 109 -1.47 -5.12 -19.00
N SER A 110 -2.79 -5.26 -18.85
CA SER A 110 -3.76 -4.56 -19.70
C SER A 110 -3.79 -3.05 -19.43
N ALA A 111 -4.32 -2.27 -20.39
CA ALA A 111 -4.38 -0.80 -20.32
C ALA A 111 -3.00 -0.14 -20.12
N ASN A 112 -1.98 -0.67 -20.81
CA ASN A 112 -0.70 0.00 -21.01
C ASN A 112 -0.58 0.42 -22.49
N TYR A 113 0.52 1.10 -22.85
CA TYR A 113 0.80 1.57 -24.21
C TYR A 113 1.66 0.59 -25.02
N ILE A 114 1.60 -0.70 -24.68
CA ILE A 114 2.44 -1.74 -25.27
C ILE A 114 2.10 -1.89 -26.76
N GLY A 115 3.12 -1.78 -27.62
CA GLY A 115 2.95 -1.93 -29.07
C GLY A 115 2.35 -0.70 -29.75
N LEU A 116 2.20 0.42 -29.03
CA LEU A 116 1.96 1.71 -29.67
C LEU A 116 3.29 2.15 -30.29
N LEU A 117 3.49 1.84 -31.58
CA LEU A 117 4.54 2.46 -32.37
C LEU A 117 4.37 3.97 -32.22
N THR A 118 5.33 4.61 -31.58
CA THR A 118 5.47 6.05 -31.55
C THR A 118 5.54 6.51 -33.00
N LEU A 119 4.40 6.97 -33.53
CA LEU A 119 4.41 7.92 -34.62
C LEU A 119 4.93 9.22 -33.99
N SER A 120 6.24 9.30 -33.79
CA SER A 120 6.90 10.57 -33.55
C SER A 120 6.59 11.41 -34.78
N VAL A 121 5.67 12.36 -34.63
CA VAL A 121 5.43 13.40 -35.62
C VAL A 121 6.76 14.14 -35.78
N ILE A 122 7.46 13.84 -36.88
CA ILE A 122 8.54 14.66 -37.43
C ILE A 122 7.90 15.83 -38.14
#